data_AF-A0A6P0EX21-F1
#
_entry.id   AF-A0A6P0EX21-F1
#
_cell.length_a   1.000
_cell.length_b   1.000
_cell.length_c   1.000
_cell.angle_alpha   90.00
_cell.angle_beta   90.00
_cell.angle_gamma   90.00
#
_symmetry.space_group_name_H-M   'P 1'
#
loop_
_entity.id
_entity.type
_entity.pdbx_description
1 polymer ?
#
loop_
_entity_poly.entity_id
_entity_poly.type
_entity_poly.pdbx_seq_one_letter_code
_entity_poly.pdbx_strand_id
1 'polypeptide(L)'
;MIIAWLTIGLFLLVLPLAAWWLGGRSALDLPNVAAEGEALARAVAREHGLTTAQAALVGRAVRWGRTVEEPALRPVAVEWAQRLMALDRRRRAARPRLRGWLVVLLVTWASLVVGRVVLAVAQGRWSDVNWLTVALYTAAAVAGWRLRTGPQRAVERNGAPAS
;
A
#
# COMPACT_ATOMS: atom_id res chain seq x y z
N MET A 1 -15.72 23.75 -25.49
CA MET A 1 -15.54 23.79 -24.01
C MET A 1 -16.11 22.55 -23.31
N ILE A 2 -17.34 22.12 -23.63
CA ILE A 2 -18.01 20.94 -23.05
C ILE A 2 -17.25 19.63 -23.32
N ILE A 3 -16.68 19.48 -24.52
CA ILE A 3 -15.92 18.28 -24.91
C ILE A 3 -14.69 18.07 -24.02
N ALA A 4 -13.94 19.14 -23.69
CA ALA A 4 -12.77 19.04 -22.82
C ALA A 4 -13.14 18.58 -21.40
N TRP A 5 -14.24 19.11 -20.84
CA TRP A 5 -14.75 18.70 -19.53
C TRP A 5 -15.30 17.27 -19.52
N LEU A 6 -15.96 16.84 -20.60
CA LEU A 6 -16.37 15.45 -20.80
C LEU A 6 -15.17 14.52 -20.90
N THR A 7 -14.10 14.91 -21.60
CA THR A 7 -12.87 14.08 -21.68
C THR A 7 -12.19 13.96 -20.32
N ILE A 8 -12.17 15.03 -19.52
CA ILE A 8 -11.60 15.03 -18.17
C ILE A 8 -12.44 14.18 -17.21
N GLY A 9 -13.77 14.34 -17.25
CA GLY A 9 -14.70 13.52 -16.46
C GLY A 9 -14.62 12.04 -16.85
N LEU A 10 -14.54 11.76 -18.16
CA LEU A 10 -14.36 10.42 -18.70
C LEU A 10 -13.00 9.84 -18.27
N PHE A 11 -11.90 10.60 -18.30
CA PHE A 11 -10.61 10.11 -17.80
C PHE A 11 -10.60 9.88 -16.28
N LEU A 12 -11.26 10.74 -15.51
CA LEU A 12 -11.41 10.60 -14.05
C LEU A 12 -12.30 9.44 -13.65
N LEU A 13 -13.24 9.01 -14.48
CA LEU A 13 -14.08 7.84 -14.23
C LEU A 13 -13.48 6.56 -14.82
N VAL A 14 -12.99 6.61 -16.07
CA VAL A 14 -12.50 5.44 -16.81
C VAL A 14 -11.18 4.93 -16.22
N LEU A 15 -10.33 5.76 -15.61
CA LEU A 15 -9.14 5.24 -14.93
C LEU A 15 -9.42 4.47 -13.64
N PRO A 16 -10.22 4.96 -12.68
CA PRO A 16 -10.59 4.16 -11.52
C PRO A 16 -11.47 2.98 -11.92
N LEU A 17 -12.32 3.12 -12.95
CA LEU A 17 -13.09 1.98 -13.46
C LEU A 17 -12.19 0.95 -14.15
N ALA A 18 -11.18 1.35 -14.92
CA ALA A 18 -10.20 0.45 -15.54
C ALA A 18 -9.24 -0.15 -14.50
N ALA A 19 -8.83 0.62 -13.49
CA ALA A 19 -8.08 0.11 -12.35
C ALA A 19 -8.92 -0.84 -11.50
N TRP A 20 -10.23 -0.61 -11.40
CA TRP A 20 -11.19 -1.50 -10.75
C TRP A 20 -11.53 -2.72 -11.61
N TRP A 21 -11.52 -2.62 -12.94
CA TRP A 21 -11.82 -3.73 -13.85
C TRP A 21 -10.60 -4.64 -14.07
N LEU A 22 -9.40 -4.08 -14.22
CA LEU A 22 -8.14 -4.83 -14.25
C LEU A 22 -7.69 -5.28 -12.86
N GLY A 23 -8.00 -4.49 -11.82
CA GLY A 23 -7.89 -4.89 -10.43
C GLY A 23 -8.99 -5.86 -10.02
N GLY A 24 -10.12 -5.94 -10.73
CA GLY A 24 -11.32 -6.70 -10.39
C GLY A 24 -11.13 -8.21 -10.44
N ARG A 25 -10.26 -8.71 -11.34
CA ARG A 25 -9.78 -10.10 -11.28
C ARG A 25 -8.85 -10.35 -10.09
N SER A 26 -8.11 -9.35 -9.62
CA SER A 26 -7.38 -9.39 -8.36
C SER A 26 -8.25 -9.05 -7.14
N ALA A 27 -9.44 -8.46 -7.32
CA ALA A 27 -10.42 -8.18 -6.28
C ALA A 27 -11.20 -9.46 -5.91
N LEU A 28 -11.35 -10.36 -6.89
CA LEU A 28 -11.75 -11.76 -6.67
C LEU A 28 -10.68 -12.55 -5.89
N ASP A 29 -9.41 -12.18 -6.01
CA ASP A 29 -8.28 -12.72 -5.21
C ASP A 29 -7.97 -11.89 -3.96
N LEU A 30 -8.60 -10.73 -3.75
CA LEU A 30 -8.42 -9.92 -2.54
C LEU A 30 -8.82 -10.67 -1.27
N PRO A 31 -9.92 -11.46 -1.23
CA PRO A 31 -10.20 -12.33 -0.11
C PRO A 31 -9.08 -13.35 0.09
N ASN A 32 -8.49 -13.91 -0.97
CA ASN A 32 -7.31 -14.78 -0.84
C ASN A 32 -6.09 -14.05 -0.30
N VAL A 33 -5.86 -12.80 -0.71
CA VAL A 33 -4.70 -12.00 -0.28
C VAL A 33 -4.80 -11.62 1.19
N ALA A 34 -5.98 -11.21 1.64
CA ALA A 34 -6.28 -10.93 3.05
C ALA A 34 -6.24 -12.23 3.86
N ALA A 35 -6.85 -13.30 3.37
CA ALA A 35 -6.86 -14.61 4.02
C ALA A 35 -5.47 -15.22 4.14
N GLU A 36 -4.59 -15.07 3.15
CA GLU A 36 -3.18 -15.50 3.22
C GLU A 36 -2.40 -14.70 4.28
N GLY A 37 -2.64 -13.40 4.37
CA GLY A 37 -2.04 -12.56 5.42
C GLY A 37 -2.53 -12.94 6.82
N GLU A 38 -3.82 -13.22 6.98
CA GLU A 38 -4.42 -13.69 8.22
C GLU A 38 -4.03 -15.13 8.56
N ALA A 39 -3.87 -16.00 7.56
CA ALA A 39 -3.38 -17.35 7.74
C ALA A 39 -1.93 -17.34 8.23
N LEU A 40 -1.09 -16.47 7.65
CA LEU A 40 0.27 -16.25 8.13
C LEU A 40 0.28 -15.73 9.57
N ALA A 41 -0.56 -14.75 9.89
CA ALA A 41 -0.70 -14.21 11.24
C ALA A 41 -1.06 -15.31 12.25
N ARG A 42 -2.03 -16.16 11.90
CA ARG A 42 -2.44 -17.30 12.73
C ARG A 42 -1.36 -18.36 12.84
N ALA A 43 -0.62 -18.63 11.76
CA ALA A 43 0.48 -19.61 11.78
C ALA A 43 1.60 -19.16 12.74
N VAL A 44 2.06 -17.91 12.63
CA VAL A 44 3.10 -17.35 13.52
C VAL A 44 2.60 -17.31 14.96
N ALA A 45 1.35 -16.90 15.19
CA ALA A 45 0.77 -16.87 16.54
C ALA A 45 0.71 -18.26 17.19
N ARG A 46 0.38 -19.31 16.43
CA ARG A 46 0.37 -20.69 16.93
C ARG A 46 1.78 -21.22 17.21
N GLU A 47 2.72 -20.95 16.32
CA GLU A 47 4.12 -21.41 16.43
C GLU A 47 4.82 -20.83 17.66
N HIS A 48 4.52 -19.57 17.99
CA HIS A 48 5.10 -18.86 19.14
C HIS A 48 4.19 -18.83 20.38
N GLY A 49 3.08 -19.56 20.38
CA GLY A 49 2.14 -19.60 21.51
C GLY A 49 1.57 -18.23 21.91
N LEU A 50 1.47 -17.29 20.97
CA LEU A 50 1.03 -15.93 21.25
C LEU A 50 -0.45 -15.89 21.63
N THR A 51 -0.77 -15.11 22.66
CA THR A 51 -2.16 -14.72 22.92
C THR A 51 -2.68 -13.82 21.79
N THR A 52 -4.01 -13.75 21.65
CA THR A 52 -4.66 -12.89 20.64
C THR A 52 -4.24 -11.42 20.77
N ALA A 53 -4.03 -10.96 22.01
CA ALA A 53 -3.57 -9.61 22.31
C ALA A 53 -2.12 -9.39 21.85
N GLN A 54 -1.21 -10.31 22.17
CA GLN A 54 0.19 -10.23 21.75
C GLN A 54 0.33 -10.32 20.22
N ALA A 55 -0.42 -11.22 19.58
CA ALA A 55 -0.44 -11.33 18.13
C ALA A 55 -0.93 -10.03 17.46
N ALA A 56 -1.93 -9.35 18.04
CA ALA A 56 -2.41 -8.07 17.55
C ALA A 56 -1.38 -6.94 17.74
N LEU A 57 -0.67 -6.91 18.87
CA LEU A 57 0.40 -5.94 19.13
C LEU A 57 1.57 -6.11 18.16
N VAL A 58 2.08 -7.34 18.03
CA VAL A 58 3.17 -7.68 17.11
C VAL A 58 2.75 -7.40 15.67
N GLY A 59 1.55 -7.84 15.26
CA GLY A 59 1.05 -7.60 13.91
C GLY A 59 0.87 -6.11 13.58
N ARG A 60 0.47 -5.29 14.57
CA ARG A 60 0.38 -3.83 14.41
C ARG A 60 1.78 -3.21 14.30
N ALA A 61 2.72 -3.63 15.14
CA ALA A 61 4.10 -3.16 15.10
C ALA A 61 4.76 -3.48 13.75
N VAL A 62 4.63 -4.73 13.27
CA VAL A 62 5.16 -5.18 11.97
C VAL A 62 4.56 -4.38 10.81
N ARG A 63 3.22 -4.22 10.79
CA ARG A 63 2.52 -3.50 9.73
C ARG A 63 2.94 -2.03 9.61
N TRP A 64 3.15 -1.37 10.74
CA TRP A 64 3.54 0.04 10.79
C TRP A 64 5.04 0.26 10.88
N GLY A 65 5.83 -0.81 10.91
CA GLY A 65 7.27 -0.74 11.08
C GLY A 65 7.69 -0.12 12.41
N ARG A 66 6.99 -0.42 13.51
CA ARG A 66 7.32 0.08 14.84
C ARG A 66 8.10 -0.95 15.65
N THR A 67 8.80 -0.47 16.68
CA THR A 67 9.42 -1.33 17.69
C THR A 67 8.34 -1.96 18.57
N VAL A 68 8.52 -3.22 18.94
CA VAL A 68 7.71 -3.89 19.96
C VAL A 68 8.26 -3.54 21.32
N GLU A 69 7.40 -3.06 22.21
CA GLU A 69 7.74 -2.62 23.56
C GLU A 69 8.31 -3.79 24.38
N GLU A 70 7.64 -4.95 24.32
CA GLU A 70 8.08 -6.18 24.98
C GLU A 70 9.33 -6.78 24.30
N PRO A 71 10.49 -6.86 24.99
CA PRO A 71 11.72 -7.39 24.40
C PRO A 71 11.59 -8.85 23.95
N ALA A 72 10.83 -9.67 24.69
CA ALA A 72 10.60 -11.08 24.38
C ALA A 72 9.86 -11.28 23.05
N LEU A 73 9.08 -10.29 22.60
CA LEU A 73 8.28 -10.37 21.36
C LEU A 73 9.00 -9.79 20.13
N ARG A 74 10.13 -9.11 20.31
CA ARG A 74 10.95 -8.56 19.21
C ARG A 74 11.42 -9.61 18.19
N PRO A 75 11.96 -10.78 18.59
CA PRO A 75 12.36 -11.80 17.61
C PRO A 75 11.17 -12.31 16.79
N VAL A 76 10.00 -12.47 17.43
CA VAL A 76 8.76 -12.87 16.75
C VAL A 76 8.30 -11.83 15.73
N ALA A 77 8.44 -10.55 16.05
CA ALA A 77 8.14 -9.46 15.13
C ALA A 77 9.07 -9.46 13.89
N VAL A 78 10.37 -9.71 14.09
CA VAL A 78 11.34 -9.82 12.99
C VAL A 78 11.00 -10.99 12.08
N GLU A 79 10.75 -12.16 12.65
CA GLU A 79 10.41 -13.36 11.87
C GLU A 79 9.11 -13.16 11.07
N TRP A 80 8.07 -12.62 11.70
CA TRP A 80 6.81 -12.33 11.02
C TRP A 80 7.03 -11.33 9.86
N ALA A 81 7.80 -10.26 10.10
CA ALA A 81 8.13 -9.30 9.06
C ALA A 81 8.90 -9.93 7.87
N GLN A 82 9.84 -10.83 8.15
CA GLN A 82 10.57 -11.56 7.10
C GLN A 82 9.66 -12.49 6.30
N ARG A 83 8.76 -13.25 6.96
CA ARG A 83 7.79 -14.11 6.28
C ARG A 83 6.83 -13.29 5.41
N LEU A 84 6.39 -12.13 5.88
CA LEU A 84 5.60 -11.16 5.10
C LEU A 84 6.34 -10.67 3.85
N MET A 85 7.63 -10.32 4.00
CA MET A 85 8.46 -9.90 2.88
C MET A 85 8.68 -11.03 1.87
N ALA A 86 8.87 -12.27 2.32
CA ALA A 86 9.01 -13.43 1.45
C ALA A 86 7.71 -13.69 0.65
N LEU A 87 6.55 -13.57 1.29
CA LEU A 87 5.24 -13.65 0.64
C LEU A 87 5.06 -12.56 -0.43
N ASP A 88 5.41 -11.31 -0.13
CA ASP A 88 5.35 -10.21 -1.09
C ASP A 88 6.34 -10.41 -2.25
N ARG A 89 7.54 -10.93 -1.99
CA ARG A 89 8.52 -11.28 -3.06
C ARG A 89 7.98 -12.37 -3.99
N ARG A 90 7.41 -13.45 -3.45
CA ARG A 90 6.79 -14.52 -4.25
C ARG A 90 5.67 -13.99 -5.13
N ARG A 91 4.82 -13.11 -4.59
CA ARG A 91 3.75 -12.44 -5.35
C ARG A 91 4.29 -11.54 -6.45
N ARG A 92 5.34 -10.76 -6.17
CA ARG A 92 6.00 -9.92 -7.19
C ARG A 92 6.59 -10.76 -8.33
N ALA A 93 7.12 -11.94 -8.03
CA ALA A 93 7.67 -12.85 -9.02
C ALA A 93 6.60 -13.50 -9.91
N ALA A 94 5.37 -13.68 -9.40
CA ALA A 94 4.29 -14.32 -10.16
C ALA A 94 3.73 -13.47 -11.33
N ARG A 95 3.88 -12.13 -11.30
CA ARG A 95 3.30 -11.24 -12.34
C ARG A 95 4.21 -10.04 -12.72
N PRO A 96 5.41 -10.26 -13.27
CA PRO A 96 6.40 -9.19 -13.52
C PRO A 96 5.97 -8.23 -14.65
N ARG A 97 5.44 -8.75 -15.77
CA ARG A 97 5.08 -7.94 -16.95
C ARG A 97 3.91 -6.99 -16.71
N LEU A 98 2.86 -7.48 -16.06
CA LEU A 98 1.68 -6.68 -15.71
C LEU A 98 2.03 -5.51 -14.78
N ARG A 99 2.99 -5.72 -13.88
CA ARG A 99 3.41 -4.70 -12.91
C ARG A 99 4.20 -3.57 -13.55
N GLY A 100 5.08 -3.87 -14.52
CA GLY A 100 5.85 -2.84 -15.24
C GLY A 100 4.93 -1.86 -15.98
N TRP A 101 4.00 -2.39 -16.78
CA TRP A 101 3.02 -1.57 -17.50
C TRP A 101 2.12 -0.76 -16.57
N LEU A 102 1.66 -1.35 -15.46
CA LEU A 102 0.88 -0.62 -14.45
C LEU A 102 1.67 0.54 -13.82
N VAL A 103 2.94 0.32 -13.49
CA VAL A 103 3.79 1.39 -12.93
C VAL A 103 3.97 2.51 -13.95
N VAL A 104 4.27 2.18 -15.21
CA VAL A 104 4.41 3.19 -16.27
C VAL A 104 3.11 3.97 -16.44
N LEU A 105 1.96 3.29 -16.55
CA LEU A 105 0.65 3.93 -16.69
C LEU A 105 0.35 4.87 -15.52
N LEU A 106 0.63 4.43 -14.30
CA LEU A 106 0.34 5.18 -13.08
C LEU A 106 1.28 6.38 -12.91
N VAL A 107 2.56 6.25 -13.28
CA VAL A 107 3.53 7.35 -13.33
C VAL A 107 3.11 8.38 -14.37
N THR A 108 2.81 7.96 -15.60
CA THR A 108 2.36 8.84 -16.67
C THR A 108 1.09 9.59 -16.27
N TRP A 109 0.13 8.89 -15.69
CA TRP A 109 -1.10 9.52 -15.18
C TRP A 109 -0.81 10.53 -14.07
N ALA A 110 0.01 10.19 -13.08
CA ALA A 110 0.38 11.09 -12.00
C ALA A 110 1.08 12.36 -12.53
N SER A 111 1.98 12.22 -13.52
CA SER A 111 2.63 13.36 -14.18
C SER A 111 1.63 14.29 -14.87
N LEU A 112 0.62 13.73 -15.56
CA LEU A 112 -0.43 14.52 -16.21
C LEU A 112 -1.30 15.27 -15.20
N VAL A 113 -1.67 14.62 -14.09
CA VAL A 113 -2.43 15.26 -13.01
C VAL A 113 -1.63 16.40 -12.39
N VAL A 114 -0.36 16.17 -12.05
CA VAL A 114 0.52 17.20 -11.48
C VAL A 114 0.69 18.36 -12.47
N GLY A 115 0.96 18.09 -13.75
CA GLY A 115 1.07 19.12 -14.78
C GLY A 115 -0.19 19.97 -14.89
N ARG A 116 -1.37 19.35 -14.80
CA ARG A 116 -2.65 20.06 -14.82
C ARG A 116 -2.84 20.96 -13.59
N VAL A 117 -2.49 20.46 -12.40
CA VAL A 117 -2.57 21.25 -11.15
C VAL A 117 -1.60 22.43 -11.21
N VAL A 118 -0.37 22.22 -11.65
CA VAL A 118 0.64 23.29 -11.81
C VAL A 118 0.16 24.36 -12.80
N LEU A 119 -0.40 23.96 -13.94
CA LEU A 119 -0.96 24.89 -14.92
C LEU A 119 -2.16 25.68 -14.37
N ALA A 120 -3.07 25.01 -13.66
CA ALA A 120 -4.22 25.67 -13.04
C ALA A 120 -3.79 26.70 -11.99
N VAL A 121 -2.78 26.34 -11.18
CA VAL A 121 -2.17 27.23 -10.17
C VAL A 121 -1.46 28.41 -10.83
N ALA A 122 -0.65 28.17 -11.87
CA ALA A 122 0.07 29.23 -12.60
C ALA A 122 -0.87 30.21 -13.30
N GLN A 123 -2.05 29.75 -13.73
CA GLN A 123 -3.09 30.59 -14.34
C GLN A 123 -4.00 31.29 -13.30
N GLY A 124 -3.71 31.14 -11.99
CA GLY A 124 -4.52 31.74 -10.92
C GLY A 124 -5.90 31.08 -10.72
N ARG A 125 -6.15 29.92 -11.33
CA ARG A 125 -7.43 29.19 -11.29
C ARG A 125 -7.46 28.19 -10.14
N TRP A 126 -7.22 28.69 -8.93
CA TRP A 126 -7.14 27.88 -7.70
C TRP A 126 -8.44 27.14 -7.36
N SER A 127 -9.59 27.71 -7.73
CA SER A 127 -10.93 27.15 -7.51
C SER A 127 -11.22 25.90 -8.34
N ASP A 128 -10.53 25.73 -9.47
CA ASP A 128 -10.77 24.63 -10.39
C ASP A 128 -10.06 23.34 -9.98
N VAL A 129 -9.19 23.41 -8.97
CA VAL A 129 -8.48 22.28 -8.40
C VAL A 129 -9.30 21.69 -7.27
N ASN A 130 -9.68 20.42 -7.40
CA ASN A 130 -10.30 19.69 -6.31
C ASN A 130 -9.23 19.28 -5.27
N TRP A 131 -8.92 20.19 -4.36
CA TRP A 131 -7.93 20.01 -3.29
C TRP A 131 -8.24 18.82 -2.38
N LEU A 132 -9.52 18.51 -2.17
CA LEU A 132 -9.94 17.35 -1.40
C LEU A 132 -9.49 16.06 -2.08
N THR A 133 -9.69 15.95 -3.40
CA THR A 133 -9.23 14.81 -4.19
C THR A 133 -7.70 14.67 -4.16
N VAL A 134 -6.97 15.78 -4.28
CA VAL A 134 -5.50 15.79 -4.17
C VAL A 134 -5.05 15.31 -2.78
N ALA A 135 -5.65 15.82 -1.72
CA ALA A 135 -5.35 15.42 -0.34
C ALA A 135 -5.63 13.92 -0.11
N LEU A 136 -6.77 13.42 -0.59
CA LEU A 136 -7.16 12.03 -0.45
C LEU A 136 -6.19 11.09 -1.19
N TYR A 137 -5.85 11.40 -2.45
CA TYR A 137 -4.88 10.59 -3.20
C TYR A 137 -3.48 10.63 -2.57
N THR A 138 -3.07 11.79 -2.06
CA THR A 138 -1.78 11.94 -1.36
C THR A 138 -1.76 11.10 -0.09
N ALA A 139 -2.82 11.16 0.73
CA ALA A 139 -2.94 10.37 1.95
C ALA A 139 -2.94 8.86 1.63
N ALA A 140 -3.67 8.42 0.61
CA ALA A 140 -3.69 7.03 0.17
C ALA A 140 -2.32 6.55 -0.33
N ALA A 141 -1.59 7.38 -1.10
CA ALA A 141 -0.25 7.08 -1.58
C ALA A 141 0.74 6.95 -0.41
N VAL A 142 0.70 7.87 0.54
CA VAL A 142 1.55 7.84 1.75
C VAL A 142 1.22 6.61 2.61
N ALA A 143 -0.06 6.29 2.81
CA ALA A 143 -0.48 5.11 3.55
C ALA A 143 -0.01 3.83 2.86
N GLY A 144 -0.19 3.70 1.54
CA GLY A 144 0.27 2.56 0.76
C GLY A 144 1.79 2.38 0.81
N TRP A 145 2.55 3.48 0.73
CA TRP A 145 4.01 3.46 0.88
C TRP A 145 4.44 3.04 2.29
N ARG A 146 3.79 3.55 3.33
CA ARG A 146 4.06 3.15 4.72
C ARG A 146 3.75 1.68 4.97
N LEU A 147 2.65 1.16 4.43
CA LEU A 147 2.30 -0.26 4.56
C LEU A 147 3.32 -1.17 3.84
N ARG A 148 3.86 -0.73 2.71
CA ARG A 148 4.92 -1.48 1.98
C ARG A 148 6.27 -1.45 2.68
N THR A 149 6.63 -0.33 3.30
CA THR A 149 7.92 -0.15 3.99
C THR A 149 7.88 -0.60 5.46
N GLY A 150 6.67 -0.81 6.02
CA GLY A 150 6.44 -1.22 7.39
C GLY A 150 7.23 -2.47 7.80
N PRO A 151 7.07 -3.61 7.11
CA PRO A 151 7.78 -4.84 7.47
C PRO A 151 9.31 -4.68 7.46
N GLN A 152 9.86 -3.96 6.48
CA GLN A 152 11.30 -3.70 6.43
C GLN A 152 11.77 -2.85 7.61
N ARG A 153 11.05 -1.77 7.93
CA ARG A 153 11.34 -0.94 9.11
C ARG A 153 11.14 -1.71 10.42
N ALA A 154 10.23 -2.68 10.47
CA ALA A 154 10.05 -3.54 11.64
C ALA A 154 11.28 -4.44 11.86
N VAL A 155 11.87 -4.99 10.79
CA VAL A 155 13.12 -5.75 10.88
C VAL A 155 14.27 -4.85 11.36
N GLU A 156 14.42 -3.66 10.77
CA GLU A 156 15.47 -2.72 11.17
C GLU A 156 15.36 -2.30 12.64
N ARG A 157 14.14 -2.04 13.12
CA ARG A 157 13.91 -1.52 14.49
C ARG A 157 13.85 -2.59 15.58
N ASN A 158 13.50 -3.82 15.25
CA ASN A 158 13.40 -4.92 16.22
C ASN A 158 14.59 -5.89 16.14
N GLY A 159 15.39 -5.84 15.08
CA GLY A 159 16.59 -6.66 14.90
C GLY A 159 17.89 -6.04 15.43
N ALA A 160 17.89 -4.74 15.74
CA ALA A 160 19.01 -4.10 16.43
C ALA A 160 19.02 -4.52 17.92
N PRO A 161 20.17 -4.90 18.49
CA PRO A 161 20.28 -5.13 19.94
C PRO A 161 19.88 -3.84 20.67
N ALA A 162 19.14 -3.98 21.77
CA ALA A 162 18.81 -2.85 22.62
C ALA A 162 20.14 -2.27 23.16
N SER A 163 20.52 -1.09 22.66
CA SER A 163 21.55 -0.25 23.26
C SER A 163 21.04 0.35 24.57
#